data_AF-A0A662UPN8-F1
#
_entry.id   AF-A0A662UPN8-F1
#
_cell.length_a   1.000
_cell.length_b   1.000
_cell.length_c   1.000
_cell.angle_alpha   90.00
_cell.angle_beta   90.00
_cell.angle_gamma   90.00
#
_symmetry.space_group_name_H-M   'P 1'
#
loop_
_entity.id
_entity.type
_entity.pdbx_description
1 polymer ?
#
loop_
_entity_poly.entity_id
_entity_poly.type
_entity_poly.pdbx_seq_one_letter_code
_entity_poly.pdbx_strand_id
1 'polypeptide(L)'
;MSRRPQSILVQYAQEFLRAKDNDLLNVVNKFLASIGNYNVRRELRGASEAAIRKIHSTVTGIIDRVIEGKGNPHDIAHAEIFIKYQSARGQISREIADSITLILNAVGNSLNNREQMVKTARRARLFLDALVTLSKMA
;
A
#
# COMPACT_ATOMS: atom_id res chain seq x y z
N MET A 1 -6.17 -16.48 23.77
CA MET A 1 -6.06 -15.32 22.85
C MET A 1 -6.17 -15.84 21.43
N SER A 2 -7.30 -15.59 20.75
CA SER A 2 -7.48 -16.03 19.36
C SER A 2 -6.56 -15.19 18.46
N ARG A 3 -5.62 -15.83 17.73
CA ARG A 3 -4.78 -15.16 16.74
C ARG A 3 -5.72 -14.60 15.67
N ARG A 4 -5.86 -13.27 15.59
CA ARG A 4 -6.62 -12.67 14.48
C ARG A 4 -5.98 -13.14 13.18
N PRO A 5 -6.76 -13.61 12.20
CA PRO A 5 -6.23 -13.96 10.89
C PRO A 5 -5.49 -12.73 10.31
N GLN A 6 -4.33 -12.98 9.70
CA GLN A 6 -3.51 -11.95 9.08
C GLN A 6 -4.33 -11.22 8.00
N SER A 7 -4.37 -9.88 8.03
CA SER A 7 -5.11 -9.05 7.08
C SER A 7 -4.83 -9.47 5.64
N ILE A 8 -5.89 -9.55 4.83
CA ILE A 8 -5.75 -9.92 3.42
C ILE A 8 -5.05 -8.80 2.62
N LEU A 9 -5.30 -7.53 2.98
CA LEU A 9 -4.59 -6.40 2.38
C LEU A 9 -3.09 -6.44 2.67
N VAL A 10 -2.70 -6.82 3.90
CA VAL A 10 -1.28 -7.00 4.25
C VAL A 10 -0.65 -8.15 3.47
N GLN A 11 -1.38 -9.26 3.25
CA GLN A 11 -0.89 -10.37 2.43
C GLN A 11 -0.66 -9.94 0.98
N TYR A 12 -1.61 -9.21 0.38
CA TYR A 12 -1.41 -8.68 -0.97
C TYR A 12 -0.26 -7.68 -1.04
N ALA A 13 -0.12 -6.78 -0.08
CA ALA A 13 1.04 -5.87 -0.02
C ALA A 13 2.37 -6.65 -0.03
N GLN A 14 2.48 -7.74 0.71
CA GLN A 14 3.65 -8.63 0.68
C GLN A 14 3.82 -9.32 -0.68
N GLU A 15 2.73 -9.77 -1.30
CA GLU A 15 2.74 -10.41 -2.63
C GLU A 15 3.26 -9.43 -3.70
N PHE A 16 2.78 -8.17 -3.71
CA PHE A 16 3.26 -7.12 -4.61
C PHE A 16 4.76 -6.85 -4.44
N LEU A 17 5.24 -6.75 -3.20
CA LEU A 17 6.66 -6.48 -2.93
C LEU A 17 7.58 -7.63 -3.39
N ARG A 18 7.12 -8.88 -3.27
CA ARG A 18 7.88 -10.10 -3.60
C ARG A 18 7.75 -10.54 -5.05
N ALA A 19 6.70 -10.12 -5.75
CA ALA A 19 6.41 -10.52 -7.13
C ALA A 19 7.61 -10.33 -8.05
N LYS A 20 7.86 -11.25 -8.97
CA LYS A 20 8.80 -11.01 -10.08
C LYS A 20 8.12 -10.14 -11.13
N ASP A 21 8.90 -9.48 -11.97
CA ASP A 21 8.35 -8.46 -12.89
C ASP A 21 7.41 -9.09 -13.94
N ASN A 22 7.68 -10.33 -14.34
CA ASN A 22 6.81 -11.14 -15.20
C ASN A 22 5.50 -11.60 -14.52
N ASP A 23 5.43 -11.58 -13.18
CA ASP A 23 4.27 -12.04 -12.42
C ASP A 23 3.39 -10.88 -11.91
N LEU A 24 3.85 -9.63 -12.02
CA LEU A 24 3.15 -8.47 -11.46
C LEU A 24 1.72 -8.31 -11.99
N LEU A 25 1.51 -8.56 -13.29
CA LEU A 25 0.16 -8.49 -13.88
C LEU A 25 -0.78 -9.52 -13.23
N ASN A 26 -0.29 -10.73 -12.97
CA ASN A 26 -1.08 -11.77 -12.31
C ASN A 26 -1.43 -11.37 -10.87
N VAL A 27 -0.48 -10.77 -10.14
CA VAL A 27 -0.72 -10.28 -8.78
C VAL A 27 -1.75 -9.15 -8.76
N VAL A 28 -1.66 -8.19 -9.70
CA VAL A 28 -2.66 -7.11 -9.84
C VAL A 28 -4.04 -7.70 -10.15
N ASN A 29 -4.15 -8.59 -11.13
CA ASN A 29 -5.43 -9.19 -11.52
C ASN A 29 -6.05 -9.99 -10.37
N LYS A 30 -5.24 -10.78 -9.65
CA LYS A 30 -5.67 -11.54 -8.47
C LYS A 30 -6.15 -10.60 -7.36
N PHE A 31 -5.48 -9.47 -7.16
CA PHE A 31 -5.88 -8.49 -6.14
C PHE A 31 -7.19 -7.78 -6.52
N LEU A 32 -7.35 -7.34 -7.77
CA LEU A 32 -8.58 -6.69 -8.23
C LEU A 32 -9.78 -7.67 -8.23
N ALA A 33 -9.56 -8.93 -8.63
CA ALA A 33 -10.59 -9.97 -8.56
C ALA A 33 -11.01 -10.32 -7.11
N SER A 34 -10.18 -9.95 -6.11
CA SER A 34 -10.47 -10.22 -4.70
C SER A 34 -11.62 -9.39 -4.14
N ILE A 35 -12.17 -8.42 -4.89
CA ILE A 35 -13.32 -7.61 -4.46
C ILE A 35 -14.55 -8.43 -4.07
N GLY A 36 -14.73 -9.61 -4.67
CA GLY A 36 -15.79 -10.55 -4.30
C GLY A 36 -15.61 -11.17 -2.91
N ASN A 37 -14.42 -11.09 -2.32
CA ASN A 37 -14.11 -11.65 -1.01
C ASN A 37 -14.68 -10.76 0.11
N TYR A 38 -15.46 -11.36 1.01
CA TYR A 38 -16.06 -10.65 2.15
C TYR A 38 -15.00 -9.98 3.05
N ASN A 39 -13.86 -10.63 3.29
CA ASN A 39 -12.81 -10.07 4.15
C ASN A 39 -12.19 -8.81 3.53
N VAL A 40 -11.97 -8.80 2.20
CA VAL A 40 -11.47 -7.62 1.48
C VAL A 40 -12.45 -6.46 1.62
N ARG A 41 -13.73 -6.70 1.34
CA ARG A 41 -14.77 -5.67 1.48
C ARG A 41 -14.89 -5.16 2.91
N ARG A 42 -14.80 -6.04 3.91
CA ARG A 42 -14.82 -5.66 5.33
C ARG A 42 -13.63 -4.77 5.68
N GLU A 43 -12.42 -5.11 5.23
CA GLU A 43 -11.22 -4.32 5.47
C GLU A 43 -11.27 -2.94 4.77
N LEU A 44 -11.94 -2.84 3.61
CA LEU A 44 -12.15 -1.59 2.88
C LEU A 44 -13.25 -0.69 3.47
N ARG A 45 -14.31 -1.26 4.05
CA ARG A 45 -15.44 -0.51 4.64
C ARG A 45 -15.04 0.48 5.73
N GLY A 46 -13.89 0.28 6.37
CA GLY A 46 -13.37 1.21 7.38
C GLY A 46 -12.74 2.49 6.80
N ALA A 47 -12.85 2.73 5.49
CA ALA A 47 -12.31 3.90 4.83
C ALA A 47 -13.29 4.48 3.82
N SER A 48 -13.40 5.81 3.76
CA SER A 48 -14.13 6.47 2.68
C SER A 48 -13.27 6.55 1.42
N GLU A 49 -13.92 6.59 0.24
CA GLU A 49 -13.22 6.77 -1.03
C GLU A 49 -12.34 8.03 -1.02
N ALA A 50 -12.83 9.12 -0.43
CA ALA A 50 -12.09 10.37 -0.30
C ALA A 50 -10.82 10.20 0.56
N ALA A 51 -10.89 9.43 1.65
CA ALA A 51 -9.73 9.14 2.49
C ALA A 51 -8.70 8.30 1.73
N ILE A 52 -9.13 7.25 1.02
CA ILE A 52 -8.25 6.41 0.21
C ILE A 52 -7.60 7.22 -0.91
N ARG A 53 -8.36 8.07 -1.61
CA ARG A 53 -7.83 8.95 -2.66
C ARG A 53 -6.79 9.93 -2.11
N LYS A 54 -7.05 10.53 -0.95
CA LYS A 54 -6.10 11.43 -0.29
C LYS A 54 -4.80 10.69 0.01
N ILE A 55 -4.91 9.51 0.63
CA ILE A 55 -3.75 8.67 0.94
C ILE A 55 -2.99 8.27 -0.32
N HIS A 56 -3.69 7.82 -1.35
CA HIS A 56 -3.12 7.50 -2.65
C HIS A 56 -2.30 8.67 -3.16
N SER A 57 -2.89 9.87 -3.30
CA SER A 57 -2.19 11.05 -3.82
C SER A 57 -0.94 11.45 -3.00
N THR A 58 -1.05 11.45 -1.67
CA THR A 58 0.05 11.80 -0.77
C THR A 58 1.19 10.79 -0.86
N VAL A 59 0.87 9.50 -0.77
CA VAL A 59 1.88 8.44 -0.75
C VAL A 59 2.49 8.25 -2.13
N THR A 60 1.70 8.25 -3.22
CA THR A 60 2.27 8.10 -4.56
C THR A 60 3.18 9.27 -4.93
N GLY A 61 2.88 10.49 -4.50
CA GLY A 61 3.78 11.63 -4.73
C GLY A 61 5.17 11.44 -4.09
N ILE A 62 5.22 10.81 -2.91
CA ILE A 62 6.48 10.46 -2.24
C ILE A 62 7.18 9.31 -2.97
N ILE A 63 6.43 8.27 -3.36
CA ILE A 63 6.95 7.13 -4.13
C ILE A 63 7.52 7.57 -5.49
N ASP A 64 6.85 8.49 -6.19
CA ASP A 64 7.28 9.02 -7.48
C ASP A 64 8.61 9.77 -7.34
N ARG A 65 8.75 10.60 -6.29
CA ARG A 65 10.04 11.23 -5.96
C ARG A 65 11.14 10.21 -5.68
N VAL A 66 10.82 9.11 -5.00
CA VAL A 66 11.79 8.02 -4.77
C VAL A 66 12.22 7.39 -6.08
N ILE A 67 11.28 7.10 -6.99
CA ILE A 67 11.57 6.54 -8.33
C ILE A 67 12.47 7.49 -9.14
N GLU A 68 12.24 8.80 -9.05
CA GLU A 68 13.07 9.82 -9.69
C GLU A 68 14.47 9.96 -9.04
N GLY A 69 14.71 9.33 -7.89
CA GLY A 69 15.96 9.46 -7.15
C GLY A 69 16.05 10.68 -6.24
N LYS A 70 14.92 11.33 -5.96
CA LYS A 70 14.78 12.48 -5.07
C LYS A 70 14.14 12.09 -3.73
N GLY A 71 14.07 10.79 -3.43
CA GLY A 71 13.50 10.25 -2.21
C GLY A 71 14.45 10.44 -1.02
N ASN A 72 13.91 10.91 0.10
CA ASN A 72 14.63 11.04 1.36
C ASN A 72 13.95 10.18 2.45
N PRO A 73 14.71 9.54 3.36
CA PRO A 73 14.14 8.88 4.54
C PRO A 73 13.10 9.72 5.31
N HIS A 74 13.27 11.05 5.37
CA HIS A 74 12.31 11.96 5.98
C HIS A 74 10.95 11.96 5.28
N ASP A 75 10.89 11.81 3.96
CA ASP A 75 9.61 11.74 3.24
C ASP A 75 8.85 10.45 3.60
N ILE A 76 9.56 9.33 3.70
CA ILE A 76 8.98 8.04 4.11
C ILE A 76 8.45 8.14 5.54
N ALA A 77 9.24 8.68 6.47
CA ALA A 77 8.81 8.90 7.86
C ALA A 77 7.58 9.80 7.94
N HIS A 78 7.54 10.88 7.15
CA HIS A 78 6.38 11.77 7.09
C HIS A 78 5.13 11.05 6.55
N ALA A 79 5.29 10.21 5.52
CA ALA A 79 4.20 9.37 5.02
C ALA A 79 3.67 8.42 6.10
N GLU A 80 4.55 7.75 6.86
CA GLU A 80 4.12 6.85 7.91
C GLU A 80 3.35 7.56 9.03
N ILE A 81 3.83 8.73 9.47
CA ILE A 81 3.13 9.56 10.46
C ILE A 81 1.74 9.94 9.92
N PHE A 82 1.68 10.36 8.66
CA PHE A 82 0.42 10.70 8.01
C PHE A 82 -0.56 9.50 8.01
N ILE A 83 -0.11 8.30 7.64
CA ILE A 83 -0.95 7.09 7.64
C ILE A 83 -1.44 6.74 9.05
N LYS A 84 -0.54 6.73 10.04
CA LYS A 84 -0.90 6.48 11.45
C LYS A 84 -1.92 7.49 11.95
N TYR A 85 -1.76 8.76 11.59
CA TYR A 85 -2.70 9.83 11.93
C TYR A 85 -4.07 9.63 11.27
N GLN A 86 -4.14 9.29 9.98
CA GLN A 86 -5.40 8.99 9.29
C GLN A 86 -6.12 7.79 9.93
N SER A 87 -5.38 6.75 10.32
CA SER A 87 -5.93 5.58 11.02
C SER A 87 -6.45 5.93 12.41
N ALA A 88 -5.69 6.70 13.21
CA ALA A 88 -6.11 7.15 14.54
C ALA A 88 -7.38 7.99 14.51
N ARG A 89 -7.62 8.73 13.41
CA ARG A 89 -8.87 9.49 13.17
C ARG A 89 -10.03 8.64 12.66
N GLY A 90 -9.85 7.33 12.48
CA GLY A 90 -10.86 6.44 11.90
C GLY A 90 -11.17 6.74 10.43
N GLN A 91 -10.29 7.44 9.72
CA GLN A 91 -10.50 7.75 8.29
C GLN A 91 -10.13 6.56 7.40
N ILE A 92 -9.29 5.65 7.91
CA ILE A 92 -8.97 4.36 7.31
C ILE A 92 -8.98 3.25 8.33
N SER A 93 -9.25 2.03 7.86
CA SER A 93 -9.11 0.82 8.67
C SER A 93 -7.66 0.60 9.06
N ARG A 94 -7.46 -0.16 10.14
CA ARG A 94 -6.13 -0.57 10.59
C ARG A 94 -5.43 -1.41 9.53
N GLU A 95 -6.18 -2.24 8.82
CA GLU A 95 -5.67 -3.13 7.78
C GLU A 95 -5.14 -2.35 6.56
N ILE A 96 -5.81 -1.27 6.16
CA ILE A 96 -5.28 -0.33 5.16
C ILE A 96 -4.02 0.35 5.69
N ALA A 97 -4.04 0.83 6.94
CA ALA A 97 -2.87 1.48 7.52
C ALA A 97 -1.64 0.56 7.60
N ASP A 98 -1.84 -0.69 8.05
CA ASP A 98 -0.78 -1.68 8.21
C ASP A 98 -0.21 -2.10 6.85
N SER A 99 -1.06 -2.30 5.82
CA SER A 99 -0.60 -2.65 4.47
C SER A 99 0.20 -1.54 3.80
N ILE A 100 -0.22 -0.27 3.93
CA ILE A 100 0.53 0.88 3.39
C ILE A 100 1.82 1.11 4.17
N THR A 101 1.80 1.00 5.50
CA THR A 101 3.00 1.10 6.34
C THR A 101 4.03 0.05 5.98
N LEU A 102 3.60 -1.19 5.70
CA LEU A 102 4.50 -2.26 5.25
C LEU A 102 5.23 -1.91 3.94
N ILE A 103 4.52 -1.26 3.01
CA ILE A 103 5.08 -0.87 1.72
C ILE A 103 6.05 0.31 1.88
N LEU A 104 5.68 1.32 2.67
CA LEU A 104 6.56 2.44 3.00
C LEU A 104 7.86 1.98 3.65
N ASN A 105 7.79 1.04 4.59
CA ASN A 105 8.96 0.43 5.21
C ASN A 105 9.84 -0.30 4.19
N ALA A 106 9.25 -1.07 3.27
CA ALA A 106 10.02 -1.75 2.22
C ALA A 106 10.76 -0.75 1.32
N VAL A 107 10.12 0.36 0.97
CA VAL A 107 10.74 1.44 0.20
C VAL A 107 11.86 2.11 1.01
N GLY A 108 11.61 2.47 2.26
CA GLY A 108 12.61 3.05 3.16
C GLY A 108 13.84 2.17 3.34
N ASN A 109 13.64 0.86 3.52
CA ASN A 109 14.72 -0.13 3.71
C ASN A 109 15.55 -0.39 2.45
N SER A 110 15.06 0.04 1.28
CA SER A 110 15.77 -0.12 0.01
C SER A 110 16.49 1.15 -0.46
N LEU A 111 16.38 2.27 0.26
CA LEU A 111 16.96 3.58 -0.12
C LEU A 111 18.48 3.56 -0.35
N ASN A 112 19.21 2.61 0.24
CA ASN A 112 20.66 2.46 0.07
C ASN A 112 21.07 1.72 -1.22
N ASN A 113 20.14 1.10 -1.95
CA ASN A 113 20.39 0.40 -3.20
C ASN A 113 19.44 0.93 -4.27
N ARG A 114 19.94 1.74 -5.22
CA ARG A 114 19.09 2.42 -6.21
C ARG A 114 18.25 1.47 -7.05
N GLU A 115 18.82 0.35 -7.50
CA GLU A 115 18.08 -0.62 -8.32
C GLU A 115 16.93 -1.25 -7.52
N GLN A 116 17.24 -1.73 -6.31
CA GLN A 116 16.24 -2.32 -5.42
C GLN A 116 15.19 -1.30 -4.97
N MET A 117 15.61 -0.06 -4.72
CA MET A 117 14.76 1.07 -4.37
C MET A 117 13.73 1.34 -5.46
N VAL A 118 14.19 1.55 -6.70
CA VAL A 118 13.30 1.84 -7.84
C VAL A 118 12.35 0.67 -8.07
N LYS A 119 12.83 -0.57 -7.98
CA LYS A 119 12.01 -1.77 -8.13
C LYS A 119 10.92 -1.85 -7.05
N THR A 120 11.30 -1.68 -5.79
CA THR A 120 10.40 -1.71 -4.64
C THR A 120 9.37 -0.58 -4.71
N ALA A 121 9.81 0.64 -5.07
CA ALA A 121 8.94 1.81 -5.22
C ALA A 121 7.93 1.64 -6.36
N ARG A 122 8.31 1.05 -7.50
CA ARG A 122 7.35 0.76 -8.58
C ARG A 122 6.27 -0.24 -8.16
N ARG A 123 6.66 -1.29 -7.42
CA ARG A 123 5.73 -2.29 -6.88
C ARG A 123 4.80 -1.70 -5.83
N ALA A 124 5.35 -0.87 -4.95
CA ALA A 124 4.61 -0.07 -3.99
C ALA A 124 3.55 0.78 -4.69
N ARG A 125 3.94 1.48 -5.76
CA ARG A 125 3.04 2.31 -6.55
C ARG A 125 1.89 1.50 -7.16
N LEU A 126 2.21 0.37 -7.79
CA LEU A 126 1.21 -0.53 -8.37
C LEU A 126 0.20 -1.03 -7.33
N PHE A 127 0.65 -1.35 -6.12
CA PHE A 127 -0.27 -1.71 -5.04
C PHE A 127 -1.21 -0.56 -4.69
N LEU A 128 -0.69 0.67 -4.57
CA LEU A 128 -1.51 1.85 -4.24
C LEU A 128 -2.54 2.14 -5.33
N ASP A 129 -2.13 2.04 -6.60
CA ASP A 129 -3.02 2.21 -7.77
C ASP A 129 -4.11 1.12 -7.80
N ALA A 130 -3.75 -0.12 -7.49
CA ALA A 130 -4.71 -1.21 -7.40
C ALA A 130 -5.64 -1.05 -6.18
N LEU A 131 -5.14 -0.57 -5.05
CA LEU A 131 -5.94 -0.33 -3.83
C LEU A 131 -7.00 0.74 -4.06
N VAL A 132 -6.64 1.88 -4.67
CA VAL A 132 -7.62 2.92 -4.98
C VAL A 132 -8.65 2.43 -6.00
N THR A 133 -8.23 1.63 -6.99
CA THR A 133 -9.14 1.00 -7.95
C THR A 133 -10.11 0.06 -7.26
N LEU A 134 -9.60 -0.84 -6.42
CA LEU A 134 -10.37 -1.79 -5.64
C LEU A 134 -11.38 -1.08 -4.73
N SER A 135 -10.99 0.03 -4.12
CA SER A 135 -11.89 0.81 -3.25
C SER A 135 -13.07 1.44 -3.98
N LYS A 136 -12.93 1.76 -5.27
CA LYS A 136 -14.03 2.26 -6.11
C LYS A 136 -15.00 1.16 -6.53
N MET A 137 -14.60 -0.10 -6.40
CA MET A 137 -15.39 -1.27 -6.76
C MET A 137 -16.10 -1.90 -5.55
N ALA A 138 -15.80 -1.44 -4.34
CA ALA A 138 -16.26 -1.99 -3.06
C ALA A 138 -17.61 -1.42 -2.60
#